data_AF-A0A3D2RJQ9-F1
#
_entry.id   AF-A0A3D2RJQ9-F1
#
_cell.length_a   1.000
_cell.length_b   1.000
_cell.length_c   1.000
_cell.angle_alpha   90.00
_cell.angle_beta   90.00
_cell.angle_gamma   90.00
#
_symmetry.space_group_name_H-M   'P 1'
#
loop_
_entity.id
_entity.type
_entity.pdbx_description
1 polymer ?
#
loop_
_entity_poly.entity_id
_entity_poly.type
_entity_poly.pdbx_seq_one_letter_code
_entity_poly.pdbx_strand_id
1 'polypeptide(L)' 'MSRPTVLLAFDKRVRDNYVNDTQLARLEQFATWDWFECEGGNIYNAPEEGAFASRLADRIGDYDGV' A
#
# COMPACT_ATOMS: atom_id res chain seq x y z
N MET A 1 24.13 -0.21 -5.04
CA MET A 1 22.82 -0.82 -4.72
C MET A 1 21.78 0.28 -4.86
N SER A 2 20.72 0.05 -5.64
CA SER A 2 19.54 0.91 -5.69
C SER A 2 18.71 0.73 -4.41
N ARG A 3 18.00 1.77 -3.97
CA ARG A 3 17.03 1.63 -2.87
C ARG A 3 15.85 0.79 -3.38
N PRO A 4 15.31 -0.14 -2.57
CA PRO A 4 14.10 -0.86 -2.92
C PRO A 4 12.90 0.09 -2.98
N THR A 5 11.93 -0.26 -3.81
CA THR A 5 10.63 0.43 -3.90
C THR A 5 9.57 -0.43 -3.22
N VAL A 6 8.87 0.14 -2.24
CA VAL A 6 7.86 -0.56 -1.42
C VAL A 6 6.47 0.00 -1.69
N LEU A 7 5.49 -0.87 -1.92
CA LEU A 7 4.09 -0.47 -2.04
C LEU A 7 3.37 -0.66 -0.70
N LEU A 8 2.91 0.42 -0.08
CA LEU A 8 2.06 0.34 1.09
C LEU A 8 0.61 0.13 0.64
N ALA A 9 -0.06 -0.92 1.12
CA ALA A 9 -1.42 -1.27 0.72
C ALA A 9 -2.37 -1.33 1.93
N PHE A 10 -3.21 -0.30 2.10
CA PHE A 10 -4.23 -0.23 3.13
C PHE A 10 -5.27 0.87 2.84
N ASP A 11 -6.39 0.85 3.54
CA ASP A 11 -7.46 1.84 3.39
C ASP A 11 -7.09 3.23 3.91
N LYS A 12 -7.85 4.26 3.51
CA LYS A 12 -7.63 5.64 3.96
C LYS A 12 -7.76 5.85 5.46
N ARG A 13 -8.66 5.11 6.12
CA ARG A 13 -8.82 5.19 7.58
C ARG A 13 -7.53 4.71 8.28
N VAL A 14 -6.86 3.69 7.76
CA VAL A 14 -5.55 3.23 8.22
C VAL A 14 -4.49 4.31 7.98
N ARG A 15 -4.43 4.86 6.77
CA ARG A 15 -3.50 5.94 6.41
C ARG A 15 -3.61 7.15 7.34
N ASP A 16 -4.82 7.55 7.69
CA ASP A 16 -5.09 8.77 8.43
C ASP A 16 -4.95 8.57 9.95
N ASN A 17 -5.25 7.38 10.48
CA ASN A 17 -5.32 7.16 11.93
C ASN A 17 -4.15 6.35 12.51
N TYR A 18 -3.43 5.57 11.70
CA TYR A 18 -2.44 4.60 12.20
C TYR A 18 -1.06 4.72 11.56
N VAL A 19 -0.95 5.42 10.42
CA VAL A 19 0.33 5.64 9.74
C VAL A 19 0.95 6.95 10.20
N ASN A 20 2.03 6.84 10.97
CA ASN A 20 2.75 7.99 11.51
C ASN A 20 3.79 8.51 10.51
N ASP A 21 3.73 9.79 10.16
CA ASP A 21 4.65 10.45 9.23
C ASP A 21 6.12 10.36 9.67
N THR A 22 6.40 10.30 10.97
CA THR A 22 7.77 10.07 11.49
C THR A 22 8.29 8.70 11.11
N GLN A 23 7.44 7.67 11.05
CA GLN A 23 7.85 6.34 10.61
C GLN A 23 8.00 6.27 9.09
N LEU A 24 7.17 6.99 8.33
CA LEU A 24 7.36 7.14 6.88
C LEU A 24 8.68 7.84 6.54
N ALA A 25 9.02 8.93 7.23
CA ALA A 25 10.31 9.61 7.06
C ALA A 25 11.51 8.72 7.43
N ARG A 26 11.33 7.75 8.34
CA ARG A 26 12.35 6.73 8.62
C ARG A 26 12.44 5.71 7.49
N LEU A 27 11.33 5.27 6.92
CA LEU A 27 11.30 4.36 5.78
C LEU A 27 12.04 4.95 4.57
N GLU A 28 11.87 6.25 4.30
CA GLU A 28 12.52 6.98 3.21
C GLU A 28 14.06 6.97 3.25
N GLN A 29 14.64 6.70 4.42
CA GLN A 29 16.08 6.54 4.58
C GLN A 29 16.59 5.23 3.95
N PHE A 30 15.72 4.23 3.81
CA PHE A 30 16.06 2.89 3.34
C PHE A 30 15.42 2.55 1.99
N ALA A 31 14.22 3.05 1.71
CA ALA A 31 13.40 2.67 0.57
C ALA A 31 12.70 3.89 -0.07
N THR A 32 12.38 3.79 -1.34
CA THR A 32 11.31 4.59 -1.95
C THR A 32 9.98 3.90 -1.66
N TRP A 33 8.90 4.66 -1.51
CA TRP A 33 7.60 4.07 -1.24
C TRP A 33 6.48 4.82 -1.95
N ASP A 34 5.39 4.11 -2.22
CA ASP A 34 4.12 4.65 -2.70
C ASP A 34 2.97 4.03 -1.90
N TRP A 35 1.78 4.62 -1.97
CA TRP A 35 0.60 4.10 -1.29
C TRP A 35 -0.51 3.75 -2.28
N PHE A 36 -1.02 2.54 -2.13
CA PHE A 36 -2.20 2.05 -2.81
C PHE A 36 -3.38 2.03 -1.83
N GLU A 37 -4.32 2.94 -2.07
CA GLU A 37 -5.56 3.02 -1.29
C GLU A 37 -6.41 1.78 -1.54
N CYS A 38 -6.58 0.98 -0.49
CA CYS A 38 -7.42 -0.21 -0.52
C CYS A 38 -8.82 0.13 -0.04
N GLU A 39 -9.78 0.21 -0.96
CA GLU A 39 -11.19 0.39 -0.60
C GLU A 39 -11.97 -0.91 -0.71
N GLY A 40 -12.90 -1.09 0.21
CA GLY A 40 -13.84 -2.21 0.20
C GLY A 40 -13.40 -3.39 1.06
N GLY A 41 -14.39 -4.23 1.35
CA GLY A 41 -14.28 -5.29 2.33
C GLY A 41 -14.42 -4.80 3.78
N ASN A 42 -14.72 -5.74 4.66
CA ASN A 42 -14.65 -5.58 6.11
C ASN A 42 -14.19 -6.93 6.69
N ILE A 43 -14.12 -7.07 8.01
CA ILE A 43 -13.73 -8.34 8.63
C ILE A 43 -14.66 -9.53 8.30
N TYR A 44 -15.82 -9.28 7.68
CA TYR A 44 -16.85 -10.26 7.35
C TYR A 44 -17.01 -10.51 5.83
N ASN A 45 -16.62 -9.56 4.97
CA ASN A 45 -16.83 -9.61 3.53
C ASN A 45 -15.57 -9.15 2.78
N ALA A 46 -15.21 -9.86 1.72
CA ALA A 46 -14.26 -9.35 0.73
C ALA A 46 -14.92 -8.22 -0.10
N PRO A 47 -14.12 -7.28 -0.68
CA PRO A 47 -14.64 -6.36 -1.68
C PRO A 47 -15.25 -7.12 -2.87
N GLU A 48 -16.30 -6.58 -3.50
CA GLU A 48 -16.88 -7.16 -4.72
C GLU A 48 -15.81 -7.34 -5.81
N GLU A 49 -15.76 -8.53 -6.39
CA GLU A 49 -14.63 -8.98 -7.20
C GLU A 49 -14.51 -8.26 -8.55
N GLY A 50 -13.26 -7.99 -8.92
CA GLY A 50 -12.83 -7.69 -10.29
C GLY A 50 -11.93 -6.46 -10.40
N ALA A 51 -12.48 -5.28 -10.11
CA ALA A 51 -11.78 -4.02 -10.37
C ALA A 51 -10.58 -3.78 -9.43
N PHE A 52 -10.69 -4.19 -8.17
CA PHE A 52 -9.63 -4.00 -7.18
C PHE A 52 -8.42 -4.90 -7.45
N ALA A 53 -8.66 -6.20 -7.65
CA ALA A 53 -7.60 -7.18 -7.91
C ALA A 53 -6.81 -6.84 -9.17
N SER A 54 -7.49 -6.39 -10.23
CA SER A 54 -6.83 -5.92 -11.45
C SER A 54 -5.93 -4.72 -11.19
N ARG A 55 -6.44 -3.68 -10.50
CA ARG A 55 -5.66 -2.46 -10.19
C ARG A 55 -4.45 -2.74 -9.30
N LEU A 56 -4.57 -3.67 -8.37
CA LEU A 56 -3.46 -4.09 -7.52
C LEU A 56 -2.42 -4.90 -8.32
N ALA A 57 -2.88 -5.84 -9.15
CA ALA A 57 -2.01 -6.65 -10.00
C ALA A 57 -1.20 -5.79 -10.99
N ASP A 58 -1.84 -4.76 -11.57
CA ASP A 58 -1.19 -3.82 -12.48
C ASP A 58 -0.07 -3.02 -11.80
N ARG A 59 -0.20 -2.77 -10.49
CA ARG A 59 0.73 -1.89 -9.76
C ARG A 59 1.82 -2.65 -9.01
N ILE A 60 1.53 -3.83 -8.46
CA ILE A 60 2.47 -4.55 -7.58
C ILE A 60 3.75 -5.03 -8.29
N GLY A 61 3.70 -5.24 -9.61
CA GLY A 61 4.85 -5.70 -10.40
C GLY A 61 6.00 -4.69 -10.50
N ASP A 62 5.73 -3.41 -10.24
CA ASP A 62 6.73 -2.33 -10.28
C ASP A 62 7.48 -2.14 -8.94
N TYR A 63 7.14 -2.92 -7.92
CA TYR A 63 7.68 -2.76 -6.56
C TYR A 63 8.46 -4.00 -6.13
N ASP A 64 9.49 -3.78 -5.32
CA ASP A 64 10.34 -4.83 -4.75
C ASP A 64 9.68 -5.51 -3.54
N GLY A 65 8.61 -4.94 -2.98
CA GLY A 65 7.84 -5.51 -1.87
C GLY A 65 6.51 -4.78 -1.60
N VAL A 66 5.60 -5.48 -0.90
CA VAL A 66 4.28 -5.00 -0.43
C VAL A 66 4.10 -5.28 1.06
#